data_AF-A0A2S1ETV9-F1
#
_entry.id   AF-A0A2S1ETV9-F1
#
_cell.length_a   1.000
_cell.length_b   1.000
_cell.length_c   1.000
_cell.angle_alpha   90.00
_cell.angle_beta   90.00
_cell.angle_gamma   90.00
#
_symmetry.space_group_name_H-M   'P 1'
#
loop_
_entity.id
_entity.type
_entity.pdbx_description
1 polymer ?
#
loop_
_entity_poly.entity_id
_entity_poly.type
_entity_poly.pdbx_seq_one_letter_code
_entity_poly.pdbx_strand_id
1 'polypeptide(L)'
;MFDVIFWILAIWFVVNVVWMWFALNNQILQKTFAWINVCAIVIGFGVYYGMTHDGNALNGWFLTMNWVNIAIAAIQFYFGYRENSVTHNGHTTA
;
A
#
# COMPACT_ATOMS: atom_id res chain seq x y z
N MET A 1 8.69 7.12 -20.56
CA MET A 1 8.34 7.84 -19.31
C MET A 1 7.36 7.01 -18.47
N PHE A 2 6.23 6.60 -19.05
CA PHE A 2 5.28 5.66 -18.42
C PHE A 2 5.91 4.33 -17.96
N ASP A 3 6.73 3.70 -18.80
CA ASP A 3 7.34 2.39 -18.48
C ASP A 3 8.32 2.46 -17.28
N VAL A 4 9.08 3.56 -17.17
CA VAL A 4 9.98 3.79 -16.03
C VAL A 4 9.17 3.98 -14.74
N ILE A 5 8.07 4.73 -14.79
CA ILE A 5 7.21 4.95 -13.62
C ILE A 5 6.48 3.66 -13.22
N PHE A 6 6.06 2.85 -14.20
CA PHE A 6 5.53 1.51 -13.95
C PHE A 6 6.52 0.65 -13.17
N TRP A 7 7.77 0.55 -13.64
CA TRP A 7 8.80 -0.24 -12.94
C TRP A 7 9.14 0.31 -11.56
N ILE A 8 9.14 1.63 -11.37
CA ILE A 8 9.33 2.26 -10.04
C ILE A 8 8.20 1.85 -9.09
N LEU A 9 6.93 1.93 -9.53
CA LEU A 9 5.78 1.52 -8.72
C LEU A 9 5.77 0.01 -8.48
N ALA A 10 6.20 -0.79 -9.45
CA ALA A 10 6.28 -2.24 -9.33
C ALA A 10 7.34 -2.68 -8.33
N ILE A 11 8.53 -2.09 -8.39
CA ILE A 11 9.60 -2.35 -7.41
C ILE A 11 9.16 -1.89 -6.02
N TRP A 12 8.53 -0.71 -5.92
CA TRP A 12 7.97 -0.21 -4.66
C TRP A 12 6.96 -1.20 -4.07
N PHE A 13 6.05 -1.72 -4.89
CA PHE A 13 5.07 -2.73 -4.48
C PHE A 13 5.74 -3.98 -3.92
N VAL A 14 6.73 -4.54 -4.63
CA VAL A 14 7.46 -5.73 -4.18
C VAL A 14 8.16 -5.49 -2.84
N VAL A 15 8.84 -4.35 -2.68
CA VAL A 15 9.49 -3.96 -1.43
C VAL A 15 8.47 -3.85 -0.30
N ASN A 16 7.32 -3.22 -0.55
CA ASN A 16 6.28 -3.02 0.46
C ASN A 16 5.66 -4.36 0.92
N VAL A 17 5.42 -5.30 0.00
CA VAL A 17 4.93 -6.65 0.33
C VAL A 17 5.93 -7.46 1.15
N VAL A 18 7.20 -7.45 0.74
CA VAL A 18 8.27 -8.13 1.48
C VAL A 18 8.39 -7.54 2.89
N TRP A 19 8.34 -6.22 3.00
CA TRP A 19 8.43 -5.53 4.28
C TRP A 19 7.23 -5.80 5.19
N MET A 20 6.01 -5.89 4.63
CA MET A 20 4.81 -6.27 5.38
C MET A 20 4.97 -7.65 6.04
N TRP A 21 5.62 -8.60 5.38
CA TRP A 21 5.89 -9.92 5.93
C TRP A 21 6.87 -9.90 7.11
N PHE A 22 7.86 -9.00 7.10
CA PHE A 22 8.84 -8.86 8.18
C PHE A 22 8.36 -7.97 9.34
N ALA A 23 7.56 -6.94 9.07
CA ALA A 23 7.13 -5.95 10.05
C ALA A 23 5.71 -6.20 10.60
N LEU A 24 5.14 -7.39 10.36
CA LEU A 24 3.74 -7.70 10.71
C LEU A 24 3.40 -7.45 12.19
N ASN A 25 4.39 -7.58 13.08
CA ASN A 25 4.18 -7.46 14.53
C ASN A 25 4.09 -6.00 15.04
N ASN A 26 4.32 -5.00 14.17
CA ASN A 26 4.44 -3.60 14.59
C ASN A 26 3.31 -2.73 14.01
N GLN A 27 2.23 -2.56 14.77
CA GLN A 27 0.98 -1.89 14.36
C GLN A 27 1.18 -0.45 13.87
N ILE A 28 1.99 0.34 14.59
CA ILE A 28 2.28 1.74 14.24
C ILE A 28 2.99 1.79 12.88
N LEU A 29 3.91 0.86 12.64
CA LEU A 29 4.65 0.79 11.40
C LEU A 29 3.75 0.38 10.23
N GLN A 30 2.85 -0.60 10.44
CA GLN A 30 1.84 -0.99 9.44
C GLN A 30 0.91 0.16 9.07
N LYS A 31 0.47 0.96 10.05
CA LYS A 31 -0.39 2.12 9.81
C LYS A 31 0.31 3.20 8.97
N THR A 32 1.58 3.49 9.26
CA THR A 32 2.38 4.43 8.46
C THR A 32 2.62 3.91 7.05
N PHE A 33 2.97 2.63 6.90
CA PHE A 33 3.16 2.02 5.58
C PHE A 33 1.87 1.98 4.76
N ALA A 34 0.71 1.71 5.38
CA ALA A 34 -0.58 1.77 4.70
C ALA A 34 -0.82 3.16 4.09
N TRP A 35 -0.52 4.23 4.83
CA TRP A 35 -0.63 5.60 4.32
C TRP A 35 0.35 5.90 3.20
N ILE A 36 1.60 5.42 3.30
CA ILE A 36 2.58 5.55 2.20
C ILE A 36 2.08 4.79 0.96
N ASN A 37 1.43 3.64 1.14
CA ASN A 37 0.86 2.87 0.04
C ASN A 37 -0.33 3.59 -0.61
N VAL A 38 -1.17 4.28 0.18
CA VAL A 38 -2.21 5.18 -0.33
C VAL A 38 -1.61 6.30 -1.18
N CYS A 39 -0.51 6.92 -0.73
CA CYS A 39 0.19 7.92 -1.54
C CYS A 39 0.70 7.34 -2.87
N ALA A 40 1.27 6.13 -2.85
CA ALA A 40 1.73 5.45 -4.06
C ALA A 40 0.59 5.15 -5.05
N ILE A 41 -0.59 4.78 -4.55
CA ILE A 41 -1.81 4.60 -5.36
C ILE A 41 -2.23 5.93 -6.01
N VAL A 42 -2.28 7.02 -5.24
CA VAL A 42 -2.65 8.34 -5.77
C VAL A 42 -1.69 8.78 -6.87
N ILE A 43 -0.39 8.55 -6.69
CA ILE A 43 0.62 8.82 -7.73
C ILE A 43 0.42 7.89 -8.93
N GLY A 44 0.17 6.60 -8.71
CA GLY A 44 -0.07 5.63 -9.77
C GLY A 44 -1.27 6.02 -10.66
N PHE A 45 -2.42 6.31 -10.06
CA PHE A 45 -3.59 6.81 -10.79
C PHE A 45 -3.35 8.19 -11.40
N GLY A 46 -2.64 9.08 -10.71
CA GLY A 46 -2.27 10.40 -11.23
C GLY A 46 -1.42 10.31 -12.49
N VAL A 47 -0.48 9.36 -12.55
CA VAL A 47 0.33 9.10 -13.75
C VAL A 47 -0.51 8.46 -14.84
N TYR A 48 -1.38 7.51 -14.50
CA TYR A 48 -2.28 6.82 -15.44
C TYR A 48 -3.28 7.75 -16.16
N TYR A 49 -3.74 8.81 -15.50
CA TYR A 49 -4.65 9.78 -16.11
C TYR A 49 -3.93 11.05 -16.59
N GLY A 50 -2.76 11.37 -16.05
CA GLY A 50 -2.01 12.60 -16.33
C GLY A 50 -1.02 12.50 -17.49
N MET A 51 -0.63 11.29 -17.92
CA MET A 51 0.25 11.10 -19.08
C MET A 51 -0.51 10.55 -20.28
N THR A 52 -0.07 10.91 -21.48
CA THR A 52 -0.49 10.26 -22.72
C THR A 52 0.13 8.87 -22.78
N HIS A 53 -0.72 7.85 -22.75
CA HIS A 53 -0.31 6.46 -22.85
C HIS A 53 -0.52 5.99 -24.28
N ASP A 54 0.56 5.69 -24.99
CA ASP A 54 0.44 4.87 -26.20
C ASP A 54 -0.21 3.54 -25.81
N GLY A 55 -1.15 3.06 -26.63
CA GLY A 55 -2.04 1.92 -26.39
C GLY A 55 -1.33 0.55 -26.34
N ASN A 56 -0.27 0.46 -25.55
CA ASN A 56 0.52 -0.74 -25.34
C ASN A 56 -0.11 -1.63 -24.27
N ALA A 57 0.13 -2.94 -24.38
CA ALA A 57 -0.36 -3.99 -23.47
C ALA A 57 -0.05 -3.73 -21.98
N LEU A 58 0.93 -2.88 -21.68
CA LEU A 58 1.29 -2.44 -20.32
C LEU A 58 0.21 -1.60 -19.64
N ASN A 59 -0.70 -0.98 -20.40
CA ASN A 59 -1.82 -0.21 -19.86
C ASN A 59 -2.72 -1.08 -18.95
N GLY A 60 -3.09 -2.28 -19.41
CA GLY A 60 -3.91 -3.21 -18.62
C GLY A 60 -3.18 -3.74 -17.38
N TRP A 61 -1.88 -3.97 -17.48
CA TRP A 61 -1.04 -4.38 -16.34
C TRP A 61 -0.86 -3.26 -15.33
N PHE A 62 -0.71 -2.01 -15.78
CA PHE A 62 -0.63 -0.84 -14.90
C PHE A 62 -1.92 -0.67 -14.09
N LEU A 63 -3.08 -0.79 -14.74
CA LEU A 63 -4.37 -0.73 -14.05
C LEU A 63 -4.50 -1.87 -13.02
N THR A 64 -4.13 -3.09 -13.41
CA THR A 64 -4.12 -4.25 -12.51
C THR A 64 -3.24 -4.00 -11.29
N MET A 65 -2.01 -3.49 -11.47
CA MET A 65 -1.10 -3.20 -10.37
C MET A 65 -1.62 -2.12 -9.42
N ASN A 66 -2.29 -1.08 -9.94
CA ASN A 66 -2.93 -0.06 -9.11
C ASN A 66 -4.06 -0.65 -8.25
N TRP A 67 -4.87 -1.54 -8.82
CA TRP A 67 -5.91 -2.27 -8.07
C TRP A 67 -5.32 -3.18 -6.99
N VAL A 68 -4.24 -3.89 -7.31
CA VAL A 68 -3.54 -4.72 -6.32
C VAL A 68 -2.95 -3.86 -5.20
N ASN A 69 -2.38 -2.69 -5.52
CA ASN A 69 -1.91 -1.73 -4.51
C ASN A 69 -3.04 -1.32 -3.56
N ILE A 70 -4.25 -1.03 -4.08
CA ILE A 70 -5.43 -0.73 -3.26
C ILE A 70 -5.77 -1.89 -2.32
N ALA A 71 -5.81 -3.12 -2.83
CA ALA A 71 -6.11 -4.29 -2.01
C ALA A 71 -5.09 -4.47 -0.88
N ILE A 72 -3.79 -4.29 -1.16
CA ILE A 72 -2.74 -4.37 -0.14
C ILE A 72 -2.83 -3.23 0.85
N ALA A 73 -3.08 -1.99 0.41
CA ALA A 73 -3.28 -0.87 1.32
C ALA A 73 -4.45 -1.14 2.27
N ALA A 74 -5.57 -1.69 1.77
CA ALA A 74 -6.71 -2.09 2.60
C ALA A 74 -6.34 -3.18 3.61
N ILE A 75 -5.57 -4.19 3.20
CA ILE A 75 -5.06 -5.24 4.10
C ILE A 75 -4.13 -4.66 5.17
N GLN A 76 -3.18 -3.79 4.80
CA GLN A 76 -2.27 -3.11 5.72
C GLN A 76 -3.03 -2.20 6.69
N PHE A 77 -4.08 -1.54 6.21
CA PHE A 77 -4.97 -0.74 7.06
C PHE A 77 -5.73 -1.65 8.02
N TYR A 78 -6.25 -2.79 7.54
CA TYR A 78 -6.92 -3.77 8.38
C TYR A 78 -6.00 -4.33 9.47
N PHE A 79 -4.78 -4.77 9.13
CA PHE A 79 -3.83 -5.27 10.14
C PHE A 79 -3.26 -4.17 11.05
N GLY A 80 -3.11 -2.94 10.54
CA GLY A 80 -2.66 -1.78 11.32
C GLY A 80 -3.72 -1.21 12.26
N TYR A 81 -5.00 -1.32 11.90
CA TYR A 81 -6.15 -0.88 12.71
C TYR A 81 -6.90 -2.01 13.39
N ARG A 82 -6.55 -3.28 13.15
CA ARG A 82 -7.08 -4.37 13.96
C ARG A 82 -6.71 -4.00 15.39
N GLU A 83 -7.70 -3.66 16.20
CA GLU A 83 -7.47 -3.55 17.63
C GLU A 83 -6.96 -4.93 18.01
N ASN A 84 -5.70 -5.02 18.45
CA ASN A 84 -5.45 -6.02 19.45
C ASN A 84 -6.40 -5.55 20.55
N SER A 85 -7.48 -6.29 20.76
CA SER A 85 -8.26 -6.22 21.98
C SER A 85 -7.32 -6.59 23.12
N VAL A 86 -6.38 -5.68 23.43
CA VAL A 86 -5.82 -5.53 24.75
C VAL A 86 -7.01 -4.97 25.49
N THR A 87 -7.83 -5.90 25.96
CA THR A 87 -8.66 -5.70 27.13
C THR A 87 -7.89 -4.78 28.05
N HIS A 88 -8.32 -3.52 28.13
CA HIS A 88 -7.79 -2.51 29.01
C HIS A 88 -8.30 -2.85 30.42
N ASN A 89 -7.92 -4.03 30.92
CA ASN A 89 -8.27 -4.45 32.27
C ASN A 89 -7.35 -3.72 33.24
N GLY A 90 -7.95 -2.78 33.95
CA GLY A 90 -7.53 -2.45 35.29
C GLY A 90 -6.54 -1.29 35.38
N HIS A 91 -7.04 -0.08 35.13
CA HIS A 91 -6.63 1.05 35.95
C HIS A 91 -6.99 0.70 37.41
N THR A 92 -6.02 0.19 38.19
CA THR A 92 -6.17 0.08 39.65
C THR A 92 -5.39 1.23 40.25
N THR A 93 -6.12 2.29 40.57
CA THR A 93 -5.69 3.33 41.51
C THR A 93 -6.40 3.04 42.82
N ALA A 94 -5.64 2.65 43.84
CA ALA A 94 -5.93 2.84 45.25
C ALA A 94 -4.63 2.67 46.03
#